data_AF-A0A0L8FGH2-F1
#
_entry.id   AF-A0A0L8FGH2-F1
#
_cell.length_a   1.000
_cell.length_b   1.000
_cell.length_c   1.000
_cell.angle_alpha   90.00
_cell.angle_beta   90.00
_cell.angle_gamma   90.00
#
_symmetry.space_group_name_H-M   'P 1'
#
loop_
_entity.id
_entity.type
_entity.pdbx_description
1 polymer ?
#
loop_
_entity_poly.entity_id
_entity_poly.type
_entity_poly.pdbx_seq_one_letter_code
_entity_poly.pdbx_strand_id
1 'polypeptide(L)'
;MDSLRVNRKVNSRTCSLVIDMASGQTFVSSNVLQDLDLPESSQQLCGVTGHCTELRGPVNVRIDVAGLEVVLPVYMVEMEDSCILGLDYLTSMACQLDLQLVKLSVQGRSVPVKVVRRTTPGSEVRALRTTVVPPRSEKLLQCRVSNPIDGCLGLVEPDRQGKLKAGEMVGRTVKAGAN
;
A
#
# COMPACT_ATOMS: atom_id res chain seq x y z
N MET A 1 -5.47 3.32 0.77
CA MET A 1 -6.45 2.37 1.32
C MET A 1 -5.96 1.94 2.68
N ASP A 2 -6.83 1.92 3.67
CA ASP A 2 -6.51 1.34 4.98
C ASP A 2 -6.20 -0.15 4.81
N SER A 3 -5.31 -0.68 5.63
CA SER A 3 -4.87 -2.07 5.55
C SER A 3 -5.01 -2.75 6.91
N LEU A 4 -5.34 -4.03 6.89
CA LEU A 4 -5.41 -4.87 8.08
C LEU A 4 -4.13 -5.66 8.18
N ARG A 5 -3.44 -5.57 9.32
CA ARG A 5 -2.10 -6.14 9.47
C ARG A 5 -1.93 -6.97 10.73
N VAL A 6 -1.08 -8.00 10.65
CA VAL A 6 -0.62 -8.78 11.81
C VAL A 6 0.90 -8.82 11.85
N ASN A 7 1.48 -8.61 13.03
CA ASN A 7 2.94 -8.66 13.21
C ASN A 7 3.37 -10.10 13.52
N ARG A 8 3.92 -10.79 12.54
CA ARG A 8 4.08 -12.25 12.55
C ARG A 8 5.33 -12.67 11.78
N LYS A 9 5.71 -13.95 11.83
CA LYS A 9 7.01 -14.36 11.31
C LYS A 9 6.92 -14.92 9.89
N VAL A 10 7.88 -14.55 9.05
CA VAL A 10 8.15 -15.13 7.73
C VAL A 10 9.61 -15.57 7.74
N ASN A 11 9.88 -16.86 7.53
CA ASN A 11 11.22 -17.45 7.66
C ASN A 11 11.96 -17.01 8.95
N SER A 12 11.23 -17.04 10.09
CA SER A 12 11.70 -16.59 11.41
C SER A 12 11.94 -15.08 11.58
N ARG A 13 11.83 -14.27 10.52
CA ARG A 13 11.92 -12.81 10.58
C ARG A 13 10.55 -12.22 10.96
N THR A 14 10.52 -11.31 11.92
CA THR A 14 9.26 -10.66 12.30
C THR A 14 8.91 -9.58 11.27
N CYS A 15 7.74 -9.71 10.66
CA CYS A 15 7.25 -8.87 9.58
C CYS A 15 5.83 -8.37 9.88
N SER A 16 5.47 -7.23 9.31
CA SER A 16 4.08 -6.77 9.29
C SER A 16 3.39 -7.36 8.06
N LEU A 17 2.53 -8.36 8.26
CA LEU A 17 1.82 -9.04 7.17
C LEU A 17 0.50 -8.33 6.90
N VAL A 18 0.23 -7.96 5.64
CA VAL A 18 -1.05 -7.40 5.20
C VAL A 18 -2.01 -8.55 4.93
N ILE A 19 -3.24 -8.44 5.43
CA ILE A 19 -4.32 -9.38 5.13
C ILE A 19 -5.07 -8.85 3.92
N ASP A 20 -5.03 -9.57 2.80
CA ASP A 20 -5.66 -9.13 1.56
C ASP A 20 -6.49 -10.26 0.93
N MET A 21 -7.82 -10.17 1.10
CA MET A 21 -8.75 -11.13 0.49
C MET A 21 -8.95 -10.88 -1.02
N ALA A 22 -8.50 -9.74 -1.55
CA ALA A 22 -8.57 -9.47 -2.99
C ALA A 22 -7.36 -10.08 -3.72
N SER A 23 -6.29 -10.43 -3.01
CA SER A 23 -5.16 -11.16 -3.57
C SER A 23 -5.43 -12.66 -3.57
N GLY A 24 -5.39 -13.30 -4.74
CA GLY A 24 -5.51 -14.75 -4.85
C GLY A 24 -4.30 -15.50 -4.28
N GLN A 25 -3.13 -14.86 -4.26
CA GLN A 25 -1.85 -15.47 -3.88
C GLN A 25 -1.16 -14.68 -2.77
N THR A 26 -0.31 -15.38 -2.01
CA THR A 26 0.54 -14.78 -1.00
C THR A 26 1.85 -14.33 -1.63
N PHE A 27 2.21 -13.07 -1.36
CA PHE A 27 3.41 -12.43 -1.89
C PHE A 27 4.33 -12.02 -0.75
N VAL A 28 5.64 -12.08 -0.99
CA VAL A 28 6.65 -11.65 -0.03
C VAL A 28 7.57 -10.64 -0.70
N SER A 29 7.89 -9.56 -0.01
CA SER A 29 8.78 -8.54 -0.56
C SER A 29 10.21 -9.05 -0.63
N SER A 30 10.95 -8.56 -1.62
CA SER A 30 12.39 -8.81 -1.75
C SER A 30 13.17 -8.48 -0.48
N ASN A 31 12.69 -7.54 0.35
CA ASN A 31 13.33 -7.20 1.61
C ASN A 31 13.30 -8.30 2.69
N VAL A 32 12.38 -9.27 2.59
CA VAL A 32 12.29 -10.40 3.54
C VAL A 32 13.14 -11.58 3.06
N LEU A 33 13.29 -11.73 1.74
CA LEU A 33 13.95 -12.86 1.09
C LEU A 33 15.31 -12.49 0.46
N GLN A 34 15.96 -11.41 0.90
CA GLN A 34 17.19 -10.87 0.30
C GLN A 34 18.33 -11.89 0.16
N ASP A 35 18.36 -12.92 1.01
CA ASP A 35 19.42 -13.93 1.03
C ASP A 35 19.15 -15.12 0.07
N LEU A 36 18.03 -15.10 -0.66
CA LEU A 36 17.63 -16.18 -1.57
C LEU A 36 17.89 -15.77 -3.02
N ASP A 37 18.72 -16.54 -3.71
CA ASP A 37 18.82 -16.48 -5.16
C ASP A 37 17.60 -17.18 -5.76
N LEU A 38 16.68 -16.38 -6.30
CA LEU A 38 15.39 -16.87 -6.80
C LEU A 38 15.39 -16.92 -8.32
N PRO A 39 14.83 -17.99 -8.92
CA PRO A 39 14.67 -18.05 -10.35
C PRO A 39 13.79 -16.91 -10.85
N GLU A 40 14.14 -16.36 -12.01
CA GLU A 40 13.27 -15.43 -12.72
C GLU A 40 11.93 -16.09 -13.02
N SER A 41 10.83 -15.36 -12.80
CA SER A 41 9.52 -15.78 -13.25
C SER A 41 9.14 -15.04 -14.52
N SER A 42 8.51 -15.72 -15.47
CA SER A 42 7.88 -15.07 -16.62
C SER A 42 6.54 -14.40 -16.26
N GLN A 43 6.13 -14.44 -14.99
CA GLN A 43 4.88 -13.89 -14.49
C GLN A 43 5.05 -12.46 -13.99
N GLN A 44 3.99 -11.67 -14.11
CA GLN A 44 3.91 -10.31 -13.59
C GLN A 44 2.69 -10.18 -12.69
N LEU A 45 2.84 -9.39 -11.62
CA LEU A 45 1.74 -8.93 -10.79
C LEU A 45 1.31 -7.55 -11.26
N CYS A 46 0.10 -7.44 -11.80
CA CYS A 46 -0.48 -6.17 -12.21
C CYS A 46 -1.46 -5.65 -11.15
N GLY A 47 -1.17 -4.47 -10.62
CA GLY A 47 -2.06 -3.79 -9.69
C GLY A 47 -3.25 -3.13 -10.39
N VAL A 48 -4.22 -2.67 -9.59
CA VAL A 48 -5.43 -1.97 -10.09
C VAL A 48 -5.14 -0.66 -10.83
N THR A 49 -3.92 -0.12 -10.69
CA THR A 49 -3.46 1.08 -11.42
C THR A 49 -2.91 0.75 -12.81
N GLY A 50 -2.85 -0.52 -13.19
CA GLY A 50 -2.23 -0.99 -14.43
C GLY A 50 -0.70 -1.08 -14.36
N HIS A 51 -0.08 -0.73 -13.24
CA HIS A 51 1.34 -0.96 -13.02
C HIS A 51 1.58 -2.45 -12.79
N CYS A 52 2.51 -3.03 -13.57
CA CYS A 52 2.90 -4.43 -13.46
C CYS A 52 4.34 -4.55 -12.96
N THR A 53 4.56 -5.49 -12.04
CA THR A 53 5.86 -5.77 -11.44
C THR A 53 6.21 -7.24 -11.68
N GLU A 54 7.45 -7.51 -12.06
CA GLU A 54 7.92 -8.88 -12.28
C GLU A 54 7.95 -9.68 -10.98
N LEU A 55 7.58 -10.95 -11.08
CA LEU A 55 7.64 -11.90 -9.98
C LEU A 55 8.94 -12.71 -10.04
N ARG A 56 9.41 -13.20 -8.90
CA ARG A 56 10.45 -14.24 -8.82
C ARG A 56 9.98 -15.44 -7.99
N GLY A 57 10.51 -16.62 -8.28
CA GLY A 57 10.07 -17.87 -7.66
C GLY A 57 9.03 -18.65 -8.51
N PRO A 58 8.20 -19.50 -7.88
CA PRO A 58 7.88 -19.54 -6.46
C PRO A 58 8.96 -20.20 -5.60
N VAL A 59 9.00 -19.85 -4.32
CA VAL A 59 9.88 -20.46 -3.30
C VAL A 59 9.07 -20.85 -2.07
N ASN A 60 9.43 -21.98 -1.44
CA ASN A 60 8.80 -22.40 -0.20
C ASN A 60 9.18 -21.46 0.95
N VAL A 61 8.18 -20.81 1.54
CA VAL A 61 8.35 -19.89 2.66
C VAL A 61 7.54 -20.36 3.85
N ARG A 62 8.15 -20.29 5.04
CA ARG A 62 7.49 -20.60 6.31
C ARG A 62 6.84 -19.35 6.86
N ILE A 63 5.53 -19.39 7.08
CA ILE A 63 4.75 -18.31 7.68
C ILE A 63 4.17 -18.80 9.02
N ASP A 64 4.48 -18.09 10.10
CA ASP A 64 3.88 -18.30 11.43
C ASP A 64 2.82 -17.23 11.68
N VAL A 65 1.57 -17.65 11.87
CA VAL A 65 0.53 -16.79 12.44
C VAL A 65 -0.14 -17.53 13.58
N ALA A 66 -0.26 -16.86 14.74
CA ALA A 66 -0.90 -17.43 15.93
C ALA A 66 -0.16 -18.66 16.51
N GLY A 67 1.16 -18.77 16.27
CA GLY A 67 1.94 -19.95 16.67
C GLY A 67 1.58 -21.20 15.87
N LEU A 68 0.99 -21.02 14.69
CA LEU A 68 0.76 -22.06 13.69
C LEU A 68 1.65 -21.75 12.50
N GLU A 69 2.53 -22.68 12.17
CA GLU A 69 3.43 -22.56 11.04
C GLU A 69 2.88 -23.32 9.83
N VAL A 70 2.95 -22.70 8.66
CA VAL A 70 2.68 -23.35 7.38
C VAL A 70 3.80 -23.01 6.41
N VAL A 71 4.15 -23.99 5.57
CA VAL A 71 5.08 -23.79 4.46
C VAL A 71 4.26 -23.83 3.18
N LEU A 72 4.34 -22.75 2.38
CA LEU A 72 3.66 -22.66 1.10
C LEU A 72 4.59 -22.04 0.04
N PRO A 73 4.41 -22.39 -1.24
CA PRO A 73 5.10 -21.71 -2.33
C PRO A 73 4.58 -20.27 -2.44
N VAL A 74 5.47 -19.29 -2.41
CA VAL A 74 5.14 -17.88 -2.57
C VAL A 74 6.00 -17.24 -3.64
N TYR A 75 5.46 -16.22 -4.29
CA TYR A 75 6.23 -15.39 -5.20
C TYR A 75 6.85 -14.21 -4.45
N MET A 76 8.09 -13.88 -4.83
CA MET A 76 8.73 -12.65 -4.41
C MET A 76 8.37 -11.53 -5.38
N VAL A 77 8.09 -10.35 -4.85
CA VAL A 77 7.76 -9.14 -5.63
C VAL A 77 8.41 -7.91 -5.01
N GLU A 78 8.78 -6.93 -5.83
CA GLU A 78 9.23 -5.64 -5.32
C GLU A 78 8.03 -4.81 -4.84
N MET A 79 7.87 -4.70 -3.52
CA MET A 79 6.77 -3.94 -2.91
C MET A 79 7.16 -3.36 -1.54
N GLU A 80 6.44 -2.30 -1.14
CA GLU A 80 6.61 -1.60 0.14
C GLU A 80 6.27 -2.50 1.35
N ASP A 81 5.18 -3.27 1.23
CA ASP A 81 4.72 -4.18 2.28
C ASP A 81 5.61 -5.42 2.38
N SER A 82 6.01 -5.84 3.59
CA SER A 82 6.90 -6.99 3.74
C SER A 82 6.29 -8.30 3.24
N CYS A 83 4.98 -8.47 3.41
CA CYS A 83 4.26 -9.66 2.97
C CYS A 83 2.76 -9.36 2.87
N ILE A 84 2.12 -9.91 1.84
CA ILE A 84 0.67 -9.91 1.63
C ILE A 84 0.18 -11.34 1.76
N LEU A 85 -0.71 -11.61 2.72
CA LEU A 85 -1.41 -12.88 2.88
C LEU A 85 -2.63 -12.88 1.97
N GLY A 86 -2.55 -13.68 0.91
CA GLY A 86 -3.63 -13.88 -0.05
C GLY A 86 -4.59 -15.01 0.35
N LEU A 87 -5.57 -15.24 -0.52
CA LEU A 87 -6.58 -16.28 -0.33
C LEU A 87 -5.99 -17.69 -0.20
N ASP A 88 -4.90 -18.00 -0.88
CA ASP A 88 -4.16 -19.28 -0.74
C ASP A 88 -3.76 -19.59 0.71
N TYR A 89 -3.19 -18.62 1.42
CA TYR A 89 -2.87 -18.74 2.84
C TYR A 89 -4.14 -18.73 3.70
N LEU A 90 -5.04 -17.77 3.45
CA LEU A 90 -6.22 -17.58 4.29
C LEU A 90 -7.14 -18.81 4.27
N THR A 91 -7.31 -19.44 3.11
CA THR A 91 -8.12 -20.65 2.95
C THR A 91 -7.43 -21.89 3.50
N SER A 92 -6.14 -22.09 3.20
CA SER A 92 -5.38 -23.25 3.70
C SER A 92 -5.32 -23.31 5.23
N MET A 93 -5.31 -22.15 5.89
CA MET A 93 -5.26 -22.06 7.35
C MET A 93 -6.64 -21.85 8.00
N ALA A 94 -7.74 -21.98 7.23
CA ALA A 94 -9.12 -21.77 7.69
C ALA A 94 -9.28 -20.46 8.51
N CYS A 95 -8.73 -19.37 7.97
CA CYS A 95 -8.72 -18.07 8.62
C CYS A 95 -10.14 -17.47 8.69
N GLN A 96 -10.44 -16.80 9.81
CA GLN A 96 -11.66 -16.00 9.97
C GLN A 96 -11.27 -14.59 10.43
N LEU A 97 -11.66 -13.58 9.68
CA LEU A 97 -11.41 -12.18 10.02
C LEU A 97 -12.66 -11.55 10.62
N ASP A 98 -12.58 -11.18 11.89
CA ASP A 98 -13.62 -10.44 12.59
C ASP A 98 -13.25 -8.95 12.60
N LEU A 99 -13.98 -8.15 11.82
CA LEU A 99 -13.75 -6.71 11.72
C LEU A 99 -14.36 -5.92 12.89
N GLN A 100 -15.36 -6.47 13.58
CA GLN A 100 -15.94 -5.83 14.77
C GLN A 100 -14.98 -5.94 15.94
N LEU A 101 -14.39 -7.12 16.13
CA LEU A 101 -13.41 -7.39 17.18
C LEU A 101 -11.97 -7.03 16.77
N VAL A 102 -11.74 -6.74 15.49
CA VAL A 102 -10.43 -6.46 14.89
C VAL A 102 -9.44 -7.60 15.21
N LYS A 103 -9.85 -8.83 14.89
CA LYS A 103 -9.11 -10.06 15.17
C LYS A 103 -9.10 -10.99 13.97
N LEU A 104 -7.99 -11.71 13.81
CA LEU A 104 -7.86 -12.82 12.88
C LEU A 104 -7.82 -14.11 13.70
N SER A 105 -8.74 -15.03 13.44
CA SER A 105 -8.71 -16.40 13.97
C SER A 105 -8.06 -17.30 12.93
N VAL A 106 -7.06 -18.09 13.33
CA VAL A 106 -6.38 -19.07 12.50
C VAL A 106 -6.57 -20.42 13.17
N GLN A 107 -7.36 -21.31 12.56
CA GLN A 107 -7.75 -22.60 13.15
C GLN A 107 -8.20 -22.51 14.63
N GLY A 108 -9.02 -21.50 14.95
CA GLY A 108 -9.54 -21.25 16.30
C GLY A 108 -8.62 -20.45 17.24
N ARG A 109 -7.37 -20.17 16.84
CA ARG A 109 -6.46 -19.31 17.60
C ARG A 109 -6.56 -17.86 17.15
N SER A 110 -6.99 -16.99 18.06
CA SER A 110 -7.18 -15.57 17.76
C SER A 110 -5.91 -14.75 17.95
N VAL A 111 -5.66 -13.84 17.00
CA VAL A 111 -4.60 -12.83 17.07
C VAL A 111 -5.17 -11.43 16.83
N PRO A 112 -4.66 -10.41 17.55
CA PRO A 112 -5.10 -9.03 17.32
C PRO A 112 -4.61 -8.54 15.95
N VAL A 113 -5.50 -7.88 15.23
CA VAL A 113 -5.20 -7.21 13.96
C VAL A 113 -4.98 -5.73 14.22
N LYS A 114 -4.08 -5.11 13.46
CA LYS A 114 -3.87 -3.66 13.44
C LYS A 114 -4.53 -3.08 12.21
N VAL A 115 -5.38 -2.08 12.39
CA VAL A 115 -5.86 -1.23 11.30
C VAL A 115 -4.79 -0.17 11.04
N VAL A 116 -4.08 -0.29 9.93
CA VAL A 116 -3.08 0.69 9.51
C VAL A 116 -3.73 1.58 8.45
N ARG A 117 -3.99 2.82 8.84
CA ARG A 117 -4.48 3.83 7.91
C ARG A 117 -3.34 4.29 7.04
N ARG A 118 -3.51 4.18 5.72
CA ARG A 118 -2.52 4.72 4.78
C ARG A 118 -2.77 6.23 4.70
N THR A 119 -2.04 6.99 5.51
CA THR A 119 -1.97 8.44 5.35
C THR A 119 -1.04 8.69 4.16
N THR A 120 -1.60 8.88 2.97
CA THR A 120 -0.82 9.56 1.94
C THR A 120 -0.46 10.94 2.49
N PRO A 121 0.82 11.33 2.54
CA PRO A 121 1.20 12.68 2.91
C PRO A 121 0.40 13.64 2.03
N GLY A 122 -0.41 14.48 2.67
CA GLY A 122 -1.12 15.56 2.02
C GLY A 122 -0.41 16.85 2.39
N SER A 123 -0.22 17.73 1.41
CA SER A 123 0.22 19.09 1.66
C SER A 123 -0.96 20.03 1.47
N GLU A 124 -1.11 21.00 2.37
CA GLU A 124 -2.05 22.10 2.17
C GLU A 124 -1.27 23.29 1.63
N VAL A 125 -1.69 23.78 0.46
CA VAL A 125 -1.17 25.02 -0.13
C VAL A 125 -2.23 26.10 0.02
N ARG A 126 -1.92 27.11 0.83
CA ARG A 126 -2.82 28.25 1.08
C ARG A 126 -2.26 29.50 0.43
N ALA A 127 -3.00 30.07 -0.52
CA ALA A 127 -2.66 31.38 -1.06
C ALA A 127 -2.65 32.41 0.08
N LEU A 128 -1.63 33.27 0.13
CA LEU A 128 -1.51 34.28 1.20
C LEU A 128 -2.63 35.34 1.14
N ARG A 129 -3.28 35.48 -0.02
CA ARG A 129 -4.39 36.40 -0.25
C ARG A 129 -5.34 35.87 -1.31
N THR A 130 -6.61 36.22 -1.20
CA THR A 130 -7.61 35.97 -2.23
C THR A 130 -7.20 36.66 -3.52
N THR A 131 -7.14 35.92 -4.63
CA THR A 131 -6.74 36.44 -5.93
C THR A 131 -7.67 35.91 -7.01
N VAL A 132 -8.16 36.80 -7.88
CA VAL A 132 -8.90 36.39 -9.08
C VAL A 132 -7.90 35.97 -10.16
N VAL A 133 -8.07 34.75 -10.68
CA VAL A 133 -7.37 34.25 -11.87
C VAL A 133 -8.36 34.31 -13.04
N PRO A 134 -8.15 35.18 -14.04
CA PRO A 134 -9.06 35.29 -15.19
C PRO A 134 -9.22 33.97 -15.97
N PRO A 135 -10.34 33.78 -16.69
CA PRO A 135 -10.53 32.63 -17.56
C PRO A 135 -9.39 32.49 -18.57
N ARG A 136 -8.90 31.25 -18.77
CA ARG A 136 -7.80 30.93 -19.71
C ARG A 136 -6.48 31.64 -19.39
N SER A 137 -6.21 31.91 -18.11
CA SER A 137 -4.94 32.48 -17.65
C SER A 137 -4.32 31.65 -16.53
N GLU A 138 -3.02 31.80 -16.35
CA GLU A 138 -2.25 31.23 -15.24
C GLU A 138 -1.66 32.38 -14.40
N LYS A 139 -1.50 32.17 -13.10
CA LYS A 139 -0.91 33.18 -12.21
C LYS A 139 -0.04 32.54 -11.14
N LEU A 140 1.19 33.03 -11.01
CA LEU A 140 2.07 32.71 -9.90
C LEU A 140 1.57 33.42 -8.63
N LEU A 141 1.33 32.64 -7.58
CA LEU A 141 0.88 33.14 -6.28
C LEU A 141 1.92 32.80 -5.21
N GLN A 142 2.11 33.74 -4.29
CA GLN A 142 2.79 33.40 -3.03
C GLN A 142 1.82 32.61 -2.16
N CYS A 143 2.29 31.45 -1.71
CA CYS A 143 1.52 30.53 -0.91
C CYS A 143 2.30 30.16 0.36
N ARG A 144 1.56 29.82 1.42
CA ARG A 144 2.10 29.07 2.56
C ARG A 144 1.81 27.59 2.31
N VAL A 145 2.84 26.77 2.49
CA VAL A 145 2.75 25.31 2.39
C VAL A 145 2.81 24.74 3.80
N SER A 146 1.86 23.86 4.14
CA SER A 146 1.97 23.02 5.34
C SER A 146 2.24 21.58 4.93
N ASN A 147 3.03 20.87 5.74
CA ASN A 147 3.50 19.51 5.45
C ASN A 147 4.09 19.38 4.03
N PRO A 148 5.17 20.14 3.71
CA PRO A 148 5.77 20.09 2.39
C PRO A 148 6.21 18.66 2.06
N ILE A 149 5.89 18.20 0.87
CA ILE A 149 6.30 16.87 0.38
C ILE A 149 7.57 17.07 -0.43
N ASP A 150 8.66 16.45 0.04
CA ASP A 150 9.98 16.61 -0.55
C ASP A 150 10.02 16.14 -2.02
N GLY A 151 10.80 16.82 -2.86
CA GLY A 151 10.95 16.52 -4.29
C GLY A 151 9.73 16.84 -5.18
N CYS A 152 8.65 17.43 -4.66
CA CYS A 152 7.47 17.79 -5.45
C CYS A 152 7.48 19.27 -5.86
N LEU A 153 7.89 19.57 -7.10
CA LEU A 153 7.53 20.82 -7.79
C LEU A 153 6.15 20.61 -8.43
N GLY A 154 5.12 21.29 -7.94
CA GLY A 154 3.75 20.99 -8.35
C GLY A 154 2.97 22.19 -8.81
N LEU A 155 2.66 22.22 -10.11
CA LEU A 155 1.42 22.82 -10.60
C LEU A 155 0.26 22.04 -9.95
N VAL A 156 -0.67 22.74 -9.30
CA VAL A 156 -1.84 22.13 -8.67
C VAL A 156 -3.02 22.30 -9.62
N GLU A 157 -3.47 21.21 -10.24
CA GLU A 157 -4.65 21.23 -11.10
C GLU A 157 -5.93 20.95 -10.30
N PRO A 158 -7.04 21.68 -10.53
CA PRO A 158 -8.32 21.43 -9.87
C PRO A 158 -8.83 20.00 -10.12
N ASP A 159 -9.04 19.23 -9.07
CA ASP A 159 -9.84 18.02 -9.13
C ASP A 159 -11.32 18.40 -9.02
N ARG A 160 -12.06 18.17 -10.11
CA ARG A 160 -13.49 18.52 -10.22
C ARG A 160 -14.43 17.49 -9.60
N GLN A 161 -13.91 16.38 -9.08
CA GLN A 161 -14.74 15.28 -8.57
C GLN A 161 -15.10 15.44 -7.08
N GLY A 162 -14.45 16.34 -6.35
CA GLY A 162 -14.68 16.57 -4.92
C GLY A 162 -15.73 17.63 -4.60
N LYS A 163 -16.63 17.36 -3.64
CA LYS A 163 -17.43 18.39 -2.97
C LYS A 163 -16.63 18.95 -1.80
N LEU A 164 -16.17 20.19 -1.92
CA LEU A 164 -15.49 20.91 -0.83
C LEU A 164 -16.26 22.16 -0.40
N LYS A 165 -15.85 22.75 0.73
CA LYS A 165 -16.40 24.03 1.18
C LYS A 165 -16.08 25.14 0.16
N ALA A 166 -16.89 26.20 0.16
CA ALA A 166 -16.66 27.34 -0.71
C ALA A 166 -15.24 27.92 -0.50
N GLY A 167 -14.45 27.98 -1.58
CA GLY A 167 -13.07 28.47 -1.55
C GLY A 167 -12.00 27.41 -1.29
N GLU A 168 -12.37 26.15 -1.07
CA GLU A 168 -11.45 25.01 -0.99
C GLU A 168 -11.48 24.22 -2.30
N MET A 169 -10.32 23.71 -2.71
CA MET A 169 -10.16 22.92 -3.92
C MET A 169 -9.20 21.76 -3.63
N VAL A 170 -9.58 20.54 -4.04
CA VAL A 170 -8.63 19.44 -4.13
C VAL A 170 -7.89 19.66 -5.43
N GLY A 171 -6.57 19.55 -5.42
CA GLY A 171 -5.84 19.51 -6.66
C GLY A 171 -4.75 18.46 -6.69
N ARG A 172 -4.40 18.06 -7.90
CA ARG A 172 -3.33 17.08 -8.14
C ARG A 172 -2.06 17.82 -8.52
N THR A 173 -0.94 17.41 -7.92
CA THR A 173 0.40 17.81 -8.37
C THR A 173 0.70 17.18 -9.72
N VAL A 174 0.95 18.00 -10.74
CA VAL A 174 1.48 17.52 -12.03
C VAL A 174 2.98 17.28 -11.85
N LYS A 175 3.45 16.04 -12.07
CA LYS A 175 4.89 15.77 -12.11
C LYS A 175 5.46 16.43 -13.36
N ALA A 176 6.55 17.20 -13.22
CA ALA A 176 7.35 17.61 -14.37
C ALA A 176 7.84 16.33 -15.07
N GLY A 177 7.49 16.15 -16.34
CA GLY A 177 8.11 15.12 -17.16
C GLY A 177 9.62 15.38 -17.20
N ALA A 178 10.42 14.35 -16.95
CA ALA A 178 11.83 14.39 -17.33
C ALA A 178 11.86 14.47 -18.86
N ASN A 179 12.29 15.63 -19.37
CA ASN A 179 12.70 15.75 -20.77
C ASN A 179 14.05 15.08 -20.98
#